data_AF-A0A2I0P6L6-F1
#
_entry.id   AF-A0A2I0P6L6-F1
#
_cell.length_a   1.000
_cell.length_b   1.000
_cell.length_c   1.000
_cell.angle_alpha   90.00
_cell.angle_beta   90.00
_cell.angle_gamma   90.00
#
_symmetry.space_group_name_H-M   'P 1'
#
loop_
_entity.id
_entity.type
_entity.pdbx_description
1 polymer ?
#
loop_
_entity_poly.entity_id
_entity_poly.type
_entity_poly.pdbx_seq_one_letter_code
_entity_poly.pdbx_strand_id
1 'polypeptide(L)'
;MAPGCRLAIAVLLAVLLAATPALAHVPLFAEDGSSPESAFVIQDPAKSWVVYDGLPDGPAVRYYRFRMEEGERIYSTLQVPRAGGFVPGMVLAGPGIGSSGPVPVPGYVGVPEGDGAMTVPGELPEQPEYEPFAPSKLYELARVDMPAPAAGDYTLAVYTSGEGGNYALALGFVESYTLGEWVRVPIDVVAIHRHEGQPLLLIFAPMIAVLAIGTVLLLRRRRPLSLFALAGATAGLLFIGSGAMTLMQMAIAAVGTEPGAAILLTLAFALIAILLGVLTLRVAFRERIGTGERIVMVVLGALALVTWAGLVIGPLFAIVAGILPARRRRLP
;
A
#
# COMPACT_ATOMS: atom_id res chain seq x y z
N MET A 1 -14.43 -0.45 -33.21
CA MET A 1 -14.43 0.25 -31.91
C MET A 1 -14.97 1.66 -32.11
N ALA A 2 -15.76 2.18 -31.18
CA ALA A 2 -16.06 3.61 -31.15
C ALA A 2 -14.75 4.41 -31.00
N PRO A 3 -14.51 5.48 -31.77
CA PRO A 3 -13.25 6.23 -31.78
C PRO A 3 -12.83 6.71 -30.38
N GLY A 4 -13.78 7.08 -29.52
CA GLY A 4 -13.49 7.55 -28.15
C GLY A 4 -12.84 6.51 -27.21
N CYS A 5 -13.18 5.22 -27.31
CA CYS A 5 -12.55 4.19 -26.47
C CYS A 5 -11.10 3.91 -26.87
N ARG A 6 -10.78 3.99 -28.17
CA ARG A 6 -9.41 3.80 -28.67
C ARG A 6 -8.50 4.91 -28.16
N LEU A 7 -8.98 6.15 -28.30
CA LEU A 7 -8.24 7.32 -27.86
C LEU A 7 -7.98 7.29 -26.34
N ALA A 8 -9.01 6.99 -25.54
CA ALA A 8 -8.85 6.91 -24.09
C ALA A 8 -7.82 5.85 -23.65
N ILE A 9 -7.84 4.66 -24.28
CA ILE A 9 -6.87 3.60 -23.99
C ILE A 9 -5.46 4.01 -24.45
N ALA A 10 -5.33 4.62 -25.63
CA ALA A 10 -4.03 5.08 -26.13
C ALA A 10 -3.43 6.18 -25.26
N VAL A 11 -4.25 7.13 -24.80
CA VAL A 11 -3.84 8.17 -23.85
C VAL A 11 -3.41 7.55 -22.52
N LEU A 12 -4.18 6.60 -21.98
CA LEU A 12 -3.82 5.92 -20.75
C LEU A 12 -2.49 5.16 -20.89
N LEU A 13 -2.30 4.43 -21.99
CA LEU A 13 -1.04 3.75 -22.27
C LEU A 13 0.14 4.73 -22.38
N ALA A 14 -0.05 5.86 -23.07
CA ALA A 14 0.98 6.89 -23.15
C ALA A 14 1.33 7.48 -21.77
N VAL A 15 0.32 7.72 -20.92
CA VAL A 15 0.52 8.17 -19.54
C VAL A 15 1.25 7.11 -18.72
N LEU A 16 0.89 5.84 -18.82
CA LEU A 16 1.56 4.75 -18.08
C LEU A 16 3.00 4.53 -18.54
N LEU A 17 3.28 4.68 -19.83
CA LEU A 17 4.64 4.59 -20.37
C LEU A 17 5.49 5.82 -20.02
N ALA A 18 4.86 6.98 -19.81
CA ALA A 18 5.52 8.21 -19.39
C ALA A 18 5.62 8.33 -17.85
N ALA A 19 4.84 7.55 -17.10
CA ALA A 19 4.87 7.54 -15.65
C ALA A 19 6.20 6.94 -15.18
N THR A 20 6.94 7.68 -14.37
CA THR A 20 8.02 7.09 -13.57
C THR A 20 7.41 6.07 -12.61
N PRO A 21 8.04 4.90 -12.40
CA PRO A 21 7.53 3.92 -11.44
C PRO A 21 7.27 4.62 -10.11
N ALA A 22 6.08 4.37 -9.56
CA ALA A 22 5.69 4.84 -8.24
C ALA A 22 6.73 4.35 -7.23
N LEU A 23 7.43 5.32 -6.65
CA LEU A 23 8.49 5.21 -5.68
C LEU A 23 7.82 5.14 -4.30
N ALA A 24 7.65 3.92 -3.77
CA ALA A 24 6.97 3.68 -2.50
C ALA A 24 7.67 2.56 -1.72
N HIS A 25 7.48 2.55 -0.41
CA HIS A 25 8.04 1.52 0.45
C HIS A 25 7.38 0.16 0.22
N VAL A 26 8.18 -0.90 0.21
CA VAL A 26 7.64 -2.27 0.16
C VAL A 26 7.24 -2.71 1.58
N PRO A 27 5.97 -3.09 1.81
CA PRO A 27 5.48 -3.43 3.13
C PRO A 27 5.95 -4.81 3.59
N LEU A 28 6.39 -4.88 4.84
CA LEU A 28 6.71 -6.08 5.61
C LEU A 28 5.85 -6.08 6.87
N PHE A 29 5.48 -7.28 7.32
CA PHE A 29 4.77 -7.48 8.60
C PHE A 29 5.64 -8.41 9.43
N ALA A 30 6.14 -7.91 10.56
CA ALA A 30 7.07 -8.67 11.40
C ALA A 30 6.35 -9.81 12.13
N GLU A 31 7.00 -10.98 12.21
CA GLU A 31 6.46 -12.16 12.89
C GLU A 31 7.03 -12.35 14.30
N ASP A 32 8.35 -12.16 14.47
CA ASP A 32 9.09 -12.21 15.74
C ASP A 32 10.18 -11.13 15.72
N GLY A 33 10.65 -10.75 16.90
CA GLY A 33 11.60 -9.67 17.15
C GLY A 33 11.58 -9.27 18.62
N SER A 34 11.26 -10.19 19.51
CA SER A 34 11.07 -9.91 20.94
C SER A 34 12.38 -9.82 21.73
N SER A 35 13.49 -10.30 21.17
CA SER A 35 14.84 -10.14 21.70
C SER A 35 15.85 -9.79 20.58
N PRO A 36 17.07 -9.32 20.92
CA PRO A 36 18.12 -9.09 19.93
C PRO A 36 18.47 -10.34 19.10
N GLU A 37 18.41 -11.53 19.72
CA GLU A 37 18.73 -12.80 19.07
C GLU A 37 17.64 -13.24 18.07
N SER A 38 16.38 -12.91 18.36
CA SER A 38 15.22 -13.17 17.49
C SER A 38 14.85 -11.98 16.60
N ALA A 39 15.71 -10.96 16.50
CA ALA A 39 15.45 -9.75 15.73
C ALA A 39 15.04 -10.06 14.29
N PHE A 40 13.99 -9.38 13.82
CA PHE A 40 13.49 -9.53 12.46
C PHE A 40 14.54 -9.06 11.45
N VAL A 41 14.96 -9.96 10.57
CA VAL A 41 16.06 -9.67 9.63
C VAL A 41 15.53 -8.95 8.39
N ILE A 42 16.00 -7.72 8.17
CA ILE A 42 15.70 -6.96 6.96
C ILE A 42 16.82 -7.20 5.94
N GLN A 43 16.45 -7.82 4.82
CA GLN A 43 17.33 -8.11 3.70
C GLN A 43 17.45 -6.89 2.80
N ASP A 44 18.63 -6.63 2.24
CA ASP A 44 18.90 -5.48 1.38
C ASP A 44 18.43 -4.15 2.03
N PRO A 45 19.15 -3.65 3.05
CA PRO A 45 18.73 -2.46 3.81
C PRO A 45 18.81 -1.16 3.02
N ALA A 46 19.41 -1.17 1.83
CA ALA A 46 19.33 -0.03 0.91
C ALA A 46 17.96 0.05 0.26
N LYS A 47 17.31 -1.09 -0.02
CA LYS A 47 15.94 -1.12 -0.55
C LYS A 47 14.97 -0.49 0.45
N SER A 48 14.05 0.30 -0.09
CA SER A 48 13.04 1.03 0.68
C SER A 48 11.95 0.08 1.18
N TRP A 49 12.11 -0.39 2.42
CA TRP A 49 11.16 -1.24 3.15
C TRP A 49 10.37 -0.41 4.15
N VAL A 50 9.18 -0.89 4.51
CA VAL A 50 8.44 -0.42 5.69
C VAL A 50 7.91 -1.62 6.46
N VAL A 51 8.27 -1.72 7.74
CA VAL A 51 7.79 -2.76 8.64
C VAL A 51 6.62 -2.23 9.44
N TYR A 52 5.46 -2.88 9.30
CA TYR A 52 4.27 -2.62 10.10
C TYR A 52 4.23 -3.59 11.27
N ASP A 53 4.31 -3.06 12.49
CA ASP A 53 4.35 -3.84 13.73
C ASP A 53 3.69 -3.05 14.88
N GLY A 54 3.61 -3.64 16.07
CA GLY A 54 3.03 -3.01 17.25
C GLY A 54 3.73 -3.40 18.55
N LEU A 55 3.60 -2.53 19.54
CA LEU A 55 4.06 -2.76 20.91
C LEU A 55 2.84 -2.88 21.84
N PRO A 56 2.84 -3.81 22.81
CA PRO A 56 1.84 -3.85 23.87
C PRO A 56 2.02 -2.68 24.84
N ASP A 57 1.02 -2.46 25.70
CA ASP A 57 1.14 -1.50 26.82
C ASP A 57 2.24 -1.93 27.81
N GLY A 58 2.89 -0.94 28.40
CA GLY A 58 4.00 -1.09 29.33
C GLY A 58 5.37 -1.16 28.64
N PRO A 59 6.44 -1.44 29.40
CA PRO A 59 7.79 -1.58 28.84
C PRO A 59 7.85 -2.70 27.81
N ALA A 60 8.06 -2.34 26.55
CA ALA A 60 8.11 -3.26 25.43
C ALA A 60 9.07 -2.79 24.35
N VAL A 61 9.60 -3.75 23.60
CA VAL A 61 10.59 -3.53 22.54
C VAL A 61 10.43 -4.55 21.41
N ARG A 62 10.77 -4.13 20.20
CA ARG A 62 10.90 -4.95 19.00
C ARG A 62 12.24 -4.67 18.33
N TYR A 63 12.91 -5.71 17.87
CA TYR A 63 14.25 -5.63 17.29
C TYR A 63 14.24 -5.99 15.80
N TYR A 64 14.98 -5.20 15.03
CA TYR A 64 15.17 -5.35 13.60
C TYR A 64 16.66 -5.39 13.30
N ARG A 65 17.15 -6.41 12.60
CA ARG A 65 18.56 -6.57 12.28
C ARG A 65 18.79 -6.42 10.79
N PHE A 66 19.84 -5.70 10.42
CA PHE A 66 20.29 -5.55 9.05
C PHE A 66 21.81 -5.42 9.00
N ARG A 67 22.41 -5.74 7.85
CA ARG A 67 23.85 -5.72 7.67
C ARG A 67 24.26 -4.55 6.79
N MET A 68 25.24 -3.78 7.22
CA MET A 68 25.79 -2.65 6.47
C MET A 68 27.29 -2.84 6.23
N GLU A 69 27.78 -2.30 5.12
CA GLU A 69 29.20 -2.05 4.90
C GLU A 69 29.59 -0.65 5.39
N GLU A 70 30.88 -0.44 5.70
CA GLU A 70 31.38 0.85 6.18
C GLU A 70 31.10 1.97 5.17
N GLY A 71 30.52 3.07 5.64
CA GLY A 71 30.16 4.23 4.83
C GLY A 71 28.83 4.12 4.09
N GLU A 72 28.16 2.97 4.08
CA GLU A 72 26.81 2.87 3.55
C GLU A 72 25.82 3.66 4.40
N ARG A 73 24.82 4.27 3.76
CA ARG A 73 23.84 5.12 4.45
C ARG A 73 22.80 4.27 5.19
N ILE A 74 22.76 4.41 6.50
CA ILE A 74 21.66 3.94 7.34
C ILE A 74 20.60 5.04 7.33
N TYR A 75 19.45 4.75 6.72
CA TYR A 75 18.30 5.66 6.68
C TYR A 75 17.07 4.94 7.21
N SER A 76 16.45 5.48 8.27
CA SER A 76 15.25 4.92 8.87
C SER A 76 14.35 6.00 9.45
N THR A 77 13.03 5.81 9.34
CA THR A 77 12.04 6.66 9.99
C THR A 77 11.06 5.80 10.79
N LEU A 78 10.71 6.27 11.97
CA LEU A 78 9.68 5.68 12.82
C LEU A 78 8.43 6.55 12.78
N GLN A 79 7.29 5.94 12.51
CA GLN A 79 6.04 6.64 12.31
C GLN A 79 4.89 5.96 13.05
N VAL A 80 3.89 6.73 13.48
CA VAL A 80 2.63 6.21 14.01
C VAL A 80 1.44 6.74 13.21
N PRO A 81 0.34 5.96 13.09
CA PRO A 81 -0.80 6.34 12.26
C PRO A 81 -1.76 7.33 12.94
N ARG A 82 -1.58 7.59 14.24
CA ARG A 82 -2.45 8.44 15.06
C ARG A 82 -1.64 9.19 16.11
N ALA A 83 -1.99 10.45 16.33
CA ALA A 83 -1.56 11.19 17.52
C ALA A 83 -2.23 10.61 18.77
N GLY A 84 -1.48 10.48 19.87
CA GLY A 84 -1.95 9.92 21.13
C GLY A 84 -0.82 9.81 22.15
N GLY A 85 -1.03 9.03 23.22
CA GLY A 85 0.00 8.78 24.23
C GLY A 85 1.07 7.78 23.81
N PHE A 86 0.85 7.02 22.73
CA PHE A 86 1.85 6.13 22.14
C PHE A 86 2.86 6.92 21.29
N VAL A 87 4.02 7.23 21.87
CA VAL A 87 5.16 7.91 21.21
C VAL A 87 6.42 7.06 21.41
N PRO A 88 6.59 5.97 20.64
CA PRO A 88 7.76 5.11 20.75
C PRO A 88 9.05 5.82 20.30
N GLY A 89 10.19 5.38 20.85
CA GLY A 89 11.52 5.79 20.41
C GLY A 89 12.27 4.65 19.70
N MET A 90 13.45 4.97 19.18
CA MET A 90 14.36 4.00 18.57
C MET A 90 15.70 3.92 19.32
N VAL A 91 16.34 2.76 19.29
CA VAL A 91 17.75 2.59 19.61
C VAL A 91 18.43 1.97 18.39
N LEU A 92 19.47 2.62 17.87
CA LEU A 92 20.37 2.03 16.89
C LEU A 92 21.60 1.49 17.62
N ALA A 93 21.81 0.19 17.54
CA ALA A 93 23.00 -0.49 18.03
C ALA A 93 23.81 -1.08 16.87
N GLY A 94 25.12 -1.12 17.02
CA GLY A 94 26.00 -1.75 16.04
C GLY A 94 27.48 -1.37 16.20
N PRO A 95 28.34 -1.90 15.33
CA PRO A 95 29.77 -1.67 15.38
C PRO A 95 30.11 -0.20 15.08
N GLY A 96 31.00 0.36 15.89
CA GLY A 96 31.48 1.73 15.73
C GLY A 96 30.45 2.81 16.07
N ILE A 97 29.22 2.46 16.46
CA ILE A 97 28.27 3.41 17.03
C ILE A 97 28.83 3.88 18.38
N GLY A 98 28.88 5.20 18.61
CA GLY A 98 29.26 5.73 19.91
C GLY A 98 28.18 5.41 20.95
N SER A 99 28.58 5.12 22.19
CA SER A 99 27.66 5.03 23.33
C SER A 99 27.18 6.43 23.75
N SER A 100 26.48 7.11 22.85
CA SER A 100 26.05 8.49 23.01
C SER A 100 24.71 8.70 22.32
N GLY A 101 23.68 8.97 23.11
CA GLY A 101 22.42 9.55 22.67
C GLY A 101 22.00 10.64 23.65
N PRO A 102 21.00 11.48 23.33
CA PRO A 102 20.50 12.52 24.22
C PRO A 102 19.93 11.95 25.53
N VAL A 103 19.55 10.67 25.53
CA VAL A 103 18.97 9.95 26.67
C VAL A 103 19.65 8.59 26.84
N PRO A 104 19.82 8.06 28.07
CA PRO A 104 20.32 6.70 28.28
C PRO A 104 19.43 5.64 27.61
N VAL A 105 20.04 4.55 27.14
CA VAL A 105 19.30 3.36 26.65
C VAL A 105 18.44 2.81 27.80
N PRO A 106 17.13 2.56 27.60
CA PRO A 106 16.29 1.98 28.64
C PRO A 106 16.79 0.59 29.05
N GLY A 107 16.78 0.28 30.35
CA GLY A 107 17.37 -0.96 30.87
C GLY A 107 16.71 -2.27 30.44
N TYR A 108 15.51 -2.21 29.83
CA TYR A 108 14.81 -3.37 29.24
C TYR A 108 15.09 -3.53 27.73
N VAL A 109 15.85 -2.60 27.12
CA VAL A 109 16.32 -2.71 25.74
C VAL A 109 17.69 -3.38 25.78
N GLY A 110 17.76 -4.60 25.27
CA GLY A 110 18.99 -5.35 25.11
C GLY A 110 19.84 -4.78 23.98
N VAL A 111 21.11 -4.52 24.27
CA VAL A 111 22.12 -4.15 23.28
C VAL A 111 23.04 -5.36 23.08
N PRO A 112 23.29 -5.81 21.85
CA PRO A 112 24.21 -6.91 21.60
C PRO A 112 25.60 -6.66 22.21
N GLU A 113 26.27 -7.72 22.67
CA GLU A 113 27.57 -7.59 23.32
C GLU A 113 28.63 -7.06 22.33
N GLY A 114 29.39 -6.05 22.77
CA GLY A 114 30.42 -5.42 21.95
C GLY A 114 29.92 -4.26 21.07
N ASP A 115 28.60 -4.08 20.94
CA ASP A 115 28.03 -2.96 20.19
C ASP A 115 27.95 -1.69 21.04
N GLY A 116 28.17 -0.56 20.37
CA GLY A 116 27.70 0.72 20.91
C GLY A 116 26.25 0.96 20.52
N ALA A 117 25.59 1.87 21.23
CA ALA A 117 24.18 2.17 21.02
C ALA A 117 23.89 3.67 21.13
N MET A 118 23.05 4.15 20.24
CA MET A 118 22.54 5.51 20.20
C MET A 118 21.02 5.48 20.31
N THR A 119 20.49 6.28 21.25
CA THR A 119 19.05 6.49 21.40
C THR A 119 18.58 7.61 20.47
N VAL A 120 17.41 7.42 19.87
CA VAL A 120 16.69 8.44 19.09
C VAL A 120 15.28 8.52 19.66
N PRO A 121 15.00 9.47 20.58
CA PRO A 121 13.70 9.59 21.19
C PRO A 121 12.64 9.94 20.13
N GLY A 122 11.43 9.44 20.32
CA GLY A 122 10.28 9.84 19.50
C GLY A 122 9.74 11.19 19.96
N GLU A 123 9.45 12.07 19.00
CA GLU A 123 8.80 13.35 19.22
C GLU A 123 7.56 13.44 18.33
N LEU A 124 6.39 13.64 18.94
CA LEU A 124 5.16 13.74 18.16
C LEU A 124 5.10 15.11 17.45
N PRO A 125 5.04 15.16 16.12
CA PRO A 125 4.96 16.42 15.40
C PRO A 125 3.57 17.06 15.59
N GLU A 126 3.50 18.39 15.44
CA GLU A 126 2.24 19.13 15.54
C GLU A 126 1.21 18.68 14.48
N GLN A 127 1.71 18.36 13.28
CA GLN A 127 0.90 17.92 12.16
C GLN A 127 1.47 16.64 11.52
N PRO A 128 0.59 15.73 11.08
CA PRO A 128 0.99 14.56 10.32
C PRO A 128 1.22 14.88 8.84
N GLU A 129 2.03 14.03 8.21
CA GLU A 129 2.24 14.01 6.77
C GLU A 129 1.17 13.18 6.05
N TYR A 130 0.91 13.55 4.80
CA TYR A 130 0.00 12.85 3.90
C TYR A 130 0.78 11.93 2.97
N GLU A 131 0.48 10.63 3.00
CA GLU A 131 1.10 9.64 2.13
C GLU A 131 0.19 9.29 0.94
N PRO A 132 0.56 9.58 -0.32
CA PRO A 132 -0.35 9.45 -1.47
C PRO A 132 -0.51 8.03 -2.06
N PHE A 133 0.44 7.11 -1.90
CA PHE A 133 0.39 5.80 -2.55
C PHE A 133 -0.57 4.84 -1.84
N ALA A 134 -0.48 4.78 -0.52
CA ALA A 134 -1.47 4.19 0.36
C ALA A 134 -2.05 5.34 1.19
N PRO A 135 -3.15 6.00 0.74
CA PRO A 135 -3.66 7.21 1.38
C PRO A 135 -3.80 7.05 2.88
N SER A 136 -2.86 7.66 3.60
CA SER A 136 -2.64 7.48 5.02
C SER A 136 -2.13 8.76 5.67
N LYS A 137 -2.30 8.82 6.98
CA LYS A 137 -1.83 9.90 7.84
C LYS A 137 -0.66 9.37 8.67
N LEU A 138 0.50 9.99 8.55
CA LEU A 138 1.73 9.51 9.19
C LEU A 138 2.32 10.59 10.09
N TYR A 139 2.49 10.25 11.37
CA TYR A 139 3.23 11.10 12.30
C TYR A 139 4.65 10.55 12.40
N GLU A 140 5.62 11.20 11.73
CA GLU A 140 7.03 10.84 11.88
C GLU A 140 7.55 11.27 13.25
N LEU A 141 7.98 10.29 14.04
CA LEU A 141 8.41 10.48 15.41
C LEU A 141 9.92 10.62 15.56
N ALA A 142 10.66 9.85 14.77
CA ALA A 142 12.10 9.76 14.90
C ALA A 142 12.73 9.37 13.57
N ARG A 143 13.97 9.80 13.36
CA ARG A 143 14.74 9.55 12.14
C ARG A 143 16.19 9.22 12.46
N VAL A 144 16.71 8.23 11.74
CA VAL A 144 18.15 7.94 11.64
C VAL A 144 18.57 8.24 10.22
N ASP A 145 19.62 9.05 10.06
CA ASP A 145 20.25 9.32 8.76
C ASP A 145 21.76 9.53 8.97
N MET A 146 22.55 8.48 8.78
CA MET A 146 23.99 8.53 8.99
C MET A 146 24.73 7.46 8.17
N PRO A 147 26.02 7.65 7.86
CA PRO A 147 26.84 6.56 7.35
C PRO A 147 27.09 5.52 8.44
N ALA A 148 27.11 4.24 8.07
CA ALA A 148 27.52 3.13 8.93
C ALA A 148 29.00 3.32 9.33
N PRO A 149 29.32 3.44 10.63
CA PRO A 149 30.70 3.70 11.06
C PRO A 149 31.68 2.55 10.81
N ALA A 150 31.19 1.33 10.67
CA ALA A 150 31.98 0.14 10.42
C ALA A 150 31.13 -0.92 9.72
N ALA A 151 31.77 -1.86 9.03
CA ALA A 151 31.05 -3.00 8.46
C ALA A 151 30.57 -3.96 9.57
N GLY A 152 29.32 -4.44 9.46
CA GLY A 152 28.78 -5.44 10.37
C GLY A 152 27.26 -5.41 10.50
N ASP A 153 26.77 -6.09 11.52
CA ASP A 153 25.34 -6.19 11.79
C ASP A 153 24.91 -5.05 12.70
N TYR A 154 23.86 -4.34 12.29
CA TYR A 154 23.22 -3.29 13.04
C TYR A 154 21.85 -3.77 13.52
N THR A 155 21.45 -3.33 14.70
CA THR A 155 20.14 -3.61 15.28
C THR A 155 19.41 -2.30 15.56
N LEU A 156 18.22 -2.16 15.01
CA LEU A 156 17.29 -1.08 15.36
C LEU A 156 16.22 -1.64 16.29
N ALA A 157 16.11 -1.09 17.49
CA ALA A 157 15.11 -1.47 18.48
C ALA A 157 14.07 -0.37 18.61
N VAL A 158 12.80 -0.66 18.35
CA VAL A 158 11.68 0.25 18.60
C VAL A 158 11.10 -0.06 19.97
N TYR A 159 11.00 0.94 20.85
CA TYR A 159 10.61 0.74 22.24
C TYR A 159 9.56 1.73 22.72
N THR A 160 8.78 1.32 23.72
CA THR A 160 7.89 2.17 24.52
C THR A 160 8.00 1.77 25.99
N SER A 161 7.79 2.73 26.89
CA SER A 161 7.68 2.48 28.34
C SER A 161 6.25 2.64 28.87
N GLY A 162 5.34 3.18 28.06
CA GLY A 162 4.02 3.65 28.48
C GLY A 162 2.91 2.97 27.69
N GLU A 163 2.12 3.76 26.96
CA GLU A 163 1.10 3.22 26.07
C GLU A 163 1.74 2.40 24.95
N GLY A 164 1.04 1.36 24.52
CA GLY A 164 1.35 0.57 23.33
C GLY A 164 0.54 1.03 22.12
N GLY A 165 0.89 0.50 20.96
CA GLY A 165 0.21 0.83 19.72
C GLY A 165 0.91 0.32 18.49
N ASN A 166 0.31 0.65 17.35
CA ASN A 166 0.80 0.27 16.03
C ASN A 166 1.74 1.35 15.49
N TYR A 167 2.84 0.94 14.89
CA TYR A 167 3.80 1.83 14.24
C TYR A 167 4.20 1.28 12.87
N ALA A 168 4.88 2.12 12.11
CA ALA A 168 5.56 1.79 10.88
C ALA A 168 7.03 2.19 11.01
N LEU A 169 7.94 1.26 10.72
CA LEU A 169 9.38 1.51 10.68
C LEU A 169 9.84 1.40 9.23
N ALA A 170 10.14 2.54 8.60
CA ALA A 170 10.77 2.52 7.28
C ALA A 170 12.28 2.35 7.42
N LEU A 171 12.89 1.55 6.55
CA LEU A 171 14.34 1.37 6.42
C LEU A 171 14.72 1.39 4.95
N GLY A 172 15.81 2.08 4.61
CA GLY A 172 16.31 2.17 3.25
C GLY A 172 15.65 3.28 2.44
N PHE A 173 16.14 3.46 1.22
CA PHE A 173 15.82 4.63 0.38
C PHE A 173 15.81 4.33 -1.12
N VAL A 174 16.17 3.10 -1.53
CA VAL A 174 16.14 2.65 -2.93
C VAL A 174 14.80 1.96 -3.19
N GLU A 175 13.87 2.64 -3.84
CA GLU A 175 12.57 2.04 -4.14
C GLU A 175 12.69 1.09 -5.33
N SER A 176 12.39 -0.17 -5.09
CA SER A 176 12.35 -1.21 -6.12
C SER A 176 11.32 -2.26 -5.76
N TYR A 177 10.59 -2.75 -6.77
CA TYR A 177 9.58 -3.79 -6.60
C TYR A 177 9.91 -4.96 -7.52
N THR A 178 9.88 -6.16 -6.96
CA THR A 178 9.75 -7.39 -7.73
C THR A 178 8.32 -7.50 -8.27
N LEU A 179 8.13 -8.34 -9.30
CA LEU A 179 6.78 -8.60 -9.83
C LEU A 179 5.82 -9.17 -8.77
N GLY A 180 6.33 -10.01 -7.87
CA GLY A 180 5.53 -10.61 -6.79
C GLY A 180 5.07 -9.56 -5.77
N GLU A 181 5.95 -8.63 -5.39
CA GLU A 181 5.59 -7.49 -4.54
C GLU A 181 4.59 -6.57 -5.25
N TRP A 182 4.81 -6.27 -6.53
CA TRP A 182 3.93 -5.43 -7.32
C TRP A 182 2.49 -5.95 -7.38
N VAL A 183 2.29 -7.25 -7.59
CA VAL A 183 0.93 -7.83 -7.67
C VAL A 183 0.21 -7.83 -6.32
N ARG A 184 0.94 -7.81 -5.20
CA ARG A 184 0.37 -7.81 -3.85
C ARG A 184 -0.05 -6.43 -3.34
N VAL A 185 0.45 -5.34 -3.91
CA VAL A 185 0.12 -3.96 -3.51
C VAL A 185 -1.35 -3.73 -3.11
N PRO A 186 -2.38 -4.09 -3.90
CA PRO A 186 -3.77 -3.84 -3.52
C PRO A 186 -4.23 -4.61 -2.27
N ILE A 187 -3.61 -5.75 -1.97
CA ILE A 187 -3.84 -6.54 -0.75
C ILE A 187 -3.08 -5.88 0.40
N ASP A 188 -1.82 -5.50 0.16
CA ASP A 188 -0.98 -4.88 1.18
C ASP A 188 -1.56 -3.54 1.64
N VAL A 189 -2.10 -2.69 0.76
CA VAL A 189 -2.79 -1.44 1.12
C VAL A 189 -3.98 -1.69 2.08
N VAL A 190 -4.75 -2.76 1.86
CA VAL A 190 -5.84 -3.13 2.78
C VAL A 190 -5.28 -3.56 4.14
N ALA A 191 -4.17 -4.30 4.16
CA ALA A 191 -3.50 -4.69 5.40
C ALA A 191 -2.92 -3.48 6.14
N ILE A 192 -2.37 -2.49 5.43
CA ILE A 192 -1.90 -1.21 5.97
C ILE A 192 -3.05 -0.47 6.66
N HIS A 193 -4.17 -0.21 5.97
CA HIS A 193 -5.32 0.46 6.58
C HIS A 193 -5.88 -0.31 7.78
N ARG A 194 -5.80 -1.65 7.74
CA ARG A 194 -6.20 -2.48 8.88
C ARG A 194 -5.25 -2.32 10.06
N HIS A 195 -3.94 -2.27 9.81
CA HIS A 195 -2.89 -1.99 10.78
C HIS A 195 -3.02 -0.60 11.39
N GLU A 196 -3.44 0.39 10.60
CA GLU A 196 -3.78 1.73 11.10
C GLU A 196 -5.06 1.76 11.96
N GLY A 197 -5.67 0.59 12.17
CA GLY A 197 -6.82 0.38 13.05
C GLY A 197 -8.17 0.67 12.39
N GLN A 198 -8.25 0.74 11.05
CA GLN A 198 -9.53 0.83 10.37
C GLN A 198 -10.24 -0.54 10.36
N PRO A 199 -11.57 -0.61 10.54
CA PRO A 199 -12.31 -1.85 10.33
C PRO A 199 -12.46 -2.15 8.84
N LEU A 200 -12.46 -3.44 8.46
CA LEU A 200 -12.62 -3.86 7.06
C LEU A 200 -13.88 -3.28 6.40
N LEU A 201 -14.97 -3.13 7.17
CA LEU A 201 -16.19 -2.53 6.64
C LEU A 201 -15.99 -1.08 6.18
N LEU A 202 -15.19 -0.28 6.90
CA LEU A 202 -14.88 1.09 6.48
C LEU A 202 -14.06 1.11 5.19
N ILE A 203 -13.04 0.23 5.12
CA ILE A 203 -12.16 0.10 3.95
C ILE A 203 -12.97 -0.30 2.70
N PHE A 204 -13.84 -1.31 2.82
CA PHE A 204 -14.59 -1.85 1.69
C PHE A 204 -15.97 -1.22 1.45
N ALA A 205 -16.48 -0.37 2.35
CA ALA A 205 -17.82 0.23 2.21
C ALA A 205 -18.07 0.88 0.85
N PRO A 206 -17.14 1.67 0.26
CA PRO A 206 -17.35 2.25 -1.07
C PRO A 206 -17.50 1.20 -2.16
N MET A 207 -16.67 0.15 -2.14
CA MET A 207 -16.76 -0.95 -3.11
C MET A 207 -18.05 -1.74 -2.94
N ILE A 208 -18.46 -2.05 -1.70
CA ILE A 208 -19.72 -2.72 -1.38
C ILE A 208 -20.90 -1.90 -1.92
N ALA A 209 -20.90 -0.58 -1.72
CA ALA A 209 -21.94 0.31 -2.23
C ALA A 209 -22.00 0.30 -3.77
N VAL A 210 -20.86 0.41 -4.45
CA VAL A 210 -20.77 0.35 -5.92
C VAL A 210 -21.30 -0.99 -6.44
N LEU A 211 -20.89 -2.11 -5.83
CA LEU A 211 -21.34 -3.45 -6.21
C LEU A 211 -22.84 -3.64 -5.97
N ALA A 212 -23.37 -3.17 -4.83
CA ALA A 212 -24.79 -3.26 -4.50
C ALA A 212 -25.65 -2.44 -5.49
N ILE A 213 -25.28 -1.17 -5.72
CA ILE A 213 -25.98 -0.29 -6.67
C ILE A 213 -25.91 -0.88 -8.07
N GLY A 214 -24.72 -1.31 -8.51
CA GLY A 214 -24.51 -1.94 -9.81
C GLY A 214 -25.36 -3.20 -9.98
N THR A 215 -25.41 -4.05 -8.96
CA THR A 215 -26.24 -5.27 -8.96
C THR A 215 -27.72 -4.95 -9.06
N VAL A 216 -28.23 -3.98 -8.27
CA VAL A 216 -29.64 -3.54 -8.36
C VAL A 216 -29.98 -3.02 -9.75
N LEU A 217 -29.10 -2.22 -10.35
CA LEU A 217 -29.28 -1.70 -11.72
C LEU A 217 -29.28 -2.84 -12.77
N LEU A 218 -28.45 -3.87 -12.58
CA LEU A 218 -28.41 -5.04 -13.45
C LEU A 218 -29.68 -5.90 -13.30
N LEU A 219 -30.18 -6.09 -12.08
CA LEU A 219 -31.41 -6.85 -11.80
C LEU A 219 -32.67 -6.15 -12.33
N ARG A 220 -32.70 -4.82 -12.30
CA ARG A 220 -33.78 -4.03 -12.91
C ARG A 220 -33.83 -4.13 -14.44
N ARG A 221 -32.78 -4.69 -15.05
CA ARG A 221 -32.67 -4.82 -16.49
C ARG A 221 -33.51 -6.00 -16.98
N ARG A 222 -34.50 -5.73 -17.84
CA ARG A 222 -35.40 -6.77 -18.40
C ARG A 222 -34.75 -7.69 -19.46
N ARG A 223 -33.44 -7.58 -19.69
CA ARG A 223 -32.73 -8.35 -20.72
C ARG A 223 -31.72 -9.29 -20.04
N PRO A 224 -31.73 -10.60 -20.35
CA PRO A 224 -30.76 -11.53 -19.78
C PRO A 224 -29.34 -11.16 -20.23
N LEU A 225 -28.40 -11.24 -19.28
CA LEU A 225 -26.98 -11.02 -19.52
C LEU A 225 -26.32 -12.30 -20.03
N SER A 226 -25.39 -12.17 -20.97
CA SER A 226 -24.48 -13.26 -21.33
C SER A 226 -23.39 -13.41 -20.26
N LEU A 227 -22.68 -14.53 -20.25
CA LEU A 227 -21.54 -14.72 -19.32
C LEU A 227 -20.44 -13.68 -19.57
N PHE A 228 -20.21 -13.31 -20.83
CA PHE A 228 -19.34 -12.18 -21.19
C PHE A 228 -19.78 -10.87 -20.49
N ALA A 229 -21.06 -10.52 -20.61
CA ALA A 229 -21.57 -9.27 -20.08
C ALA A 229 -21.59 -9.27 -18.54
N LEU A 230 -21.88 -10.41 -17.91
CA LEU A 230 -21.84 -10.55 -16.46
C LEU A 230 -20.42 -10.38 -15.92
N ALA A 231 -19.46 -11.16 -16.44
CA ALA A 231 -18.07 -11.06 -16.01
C ALA A 231 -17.47 -9.67 -16.26
N GLY A 232 -17.73 -9.08 -17.44
CA GLY A 232 -17.30 -7.72 -17.75
C GLY A 232 -17.98 -6.66 -16.86
N ALA A 233 -19.25 -6.84 -16.51
CA ALA A 233 -19.93 -5.94 -15.59
C ALA A 233 -19.37 -6.04 -14.16
N THR A 234 -19.12 -7.25 -13.67
CA THR A 234 -18.45 -7.49 -12.38
C THR A 234 -17.08 -6.83 -12.36
N ALA A 235 -16.25 -7.04 -13.39
CA ALA A 235 -14.95 -6.39 -13.49
C ALA A 235 -15.06 -4.86 -13.46
N GLY A 236 -15.96 -4.28 -14.27
CA GLY A 236 -16.15 -2.84 -14.34
C GLY A 236 -16.62 -2.22 -13.03
N LEU A 237 -17.51 -2.91 -12.30
CA LEU A 237 -17.96 -2.46 -10.97
C LEU A 237 -16.84 -2.58 -9.92
N LEU A 238 -16.01 -3.63 -9.98
CA LEU A 238 -14.85 -3.76 -9.09
C LEU A 238 -13.83 -2.63 -9.34
N PHE A 239 -13.56 -2.26 -10.59
CA PHE A 239 -12.67 -1.13 -10.94
C PHE A 239 -13.19 0.21 -10.41
N ILE A 240 -14.49 0.50 -10.58
CA ILE A 240 -15.11 1.70 -10.00
C ILE A 240 -15.07 1.63 -8.47
N GLY A 241 -15.35 0.45 -7.91
CA GLY A 241 -15.33 0.21 -6.47
C GLY A 241 -13.97 0.49 -5.85
N SER A 242 -12.87 0.05 -6.47
CA SER A 242 -11.53 0.35 -5.97
C SER A 242 -11.20 1.83 -6.07
N GLY A 243 -11.57 2.50 -7.16
CA GLY A 243 -11.39 3.95 -7.26
C GLY A 243 -12.18 4.71 -6.18
N ALA A 244 -13.40 4.26 -5.88
CA ALA A 244 -14.21 4.81 -4.78
C ALA A 244 -13.59 4.54 -3.39
N MET A 245 -12.97 3.37 -3.19
CA MET A 245 -12.19 3.09 -1.96
C MET A 245 -11.03 4.06 -1.82
N THR A 246 -10.24 4.26 -2.87
CA THR A 246 -9.12 5.21 -2.88
C THR A 246 -9.57 6.63 -2.57
N LEU A 247 -10.69 7.10 -3.13
CA LEU A 247 -11.25 8.43 -2.82
C LEU A 247 -11.69 8.57 -1.35
N MET A 248 -12.28 7.52 -0.78
CA MET A 248 -12.66 7.51 0.63
C MET A 248 -11.43 7.56 1.54
N GLN A 249 -10.40 6.75 1.25
CA GLN A 249 -9.15 6.75 2.01
C GLN A 249 -8.38 8.08 1.85
N MET A 250 -8.40 8.66 0.64
CA MET A 250 -7.91 10.02 0.40
C MET A 250 -8.58 11.04 1.30
N ALA A 251 -9.91 10.99 1.42
CA ALA A 251 -10.65 11.90 2.29
C ALA A 251 -10.31 11.69 3.77
N ILE A 252 -10.21 10.44 4.23
CA ILE A 252 -9.84 10.11 5.61
C ILE A 252 -8.43 10.62 5.94
N ALA A 253 -7.45 10.34 5.07
CA ALA A 253 -6.05 10.74 5.27
C ALA A 253 -5.85 12.26 5.15
N ALA A 254 -6.59 12.93 4.26
CA ALA A 254 -6.49 14.37 4.08
C ALA A 254 -6.98 15.17 5.31
N VAL A 255 -7.89 14.62 6.11
CA VAL A 255 -8.40 15.31 7.31
C VAL A 255 -7.27 15.53 8.31
N GLY A 256 -6.86 16.79 8.50
CA GLY A 256 -5.83 17.17 9.47
C GLY A 256 -4.40 16.88 9.02
N THR A 257 -4.16 16.74 7.71
CA THR A 257 -2.82 16.82 7.08
C THR A 257 -2.77 18.07 6.19
N GLU A 258 -1.61 18.36 5.62
CA GLU A 258 -1.45 19.32 4.52
C GLU A 258 -1.06 18.58 3.21
N PRO A 259 -2.01 18.01 2.45
CA PRO A 259 -1.70 17.12 1.32
C PRO A 259 -0.95 17.77 0.14
N GLY A 260 -0.98 19.10 0.02
CA GLY A 260 -0.34 19.83 -1.07
C GLY A 260 -0.67 19.26 -2.46
N ALA A 261 0.37 19.07 -3.29
CA ALA A 261 0.24 18.46 -4.61
C ALA A 261 0.13 16.92 -4.56
N ALA A 262 0.50 16.27 -3.45
CA ALA A 262 0.48 14.81 -3.32
C ALA A 262 -0.94 14.24 -3.47
N ILE A 263 -1.97 14.99 -3.07
CA ILE A 263 -3.38 14.60 -3.28
C ILE A 263 -3.73 14.36 -4.75
N LEU A 264 -3.05 15.04 -5.68
CA LEU A 264 -3.29 14.89 -7.12
C LEU A 264 -2.86 13.51 -7.61
N LEU A 265 -1.81 12.93 -7.00
CA LEU A 265 -1.34 11.59 -7.31
C LEU A 265 -2.38 10.54 -6.88
N THR A 266 -2.88 10.64 -5.65
CA THR A 266 -3.97 9.79 -5.15
C THR A 266 -5.23 9.89 -6.02
N LEU A 267 -5.60 11.12 -6.39
CA LEU A 267 -6.74 11.37 -7.26
C LEU A 267 -6.54 10.74 -8.64
N ALA A 268 -5.33 10.80 -9.20
CA ALA A 268 -5.03 10.16 -10.48
C ALA A 268 -5.24 8.64 -10.43
N PHE A 269 -4.74 7.95 -9.39
CA PHE A 269 -4.97 6.50 -9.22
C PHE A 269 -6.46 6.16 -9.13
N ALA A 270 -7.22 6.93 -8.35
CA ALA A 270 -8.66 6.73 -8.23
C ALA A 270 -9.40 6.94 -9.57
N LEU A 271 -9.08 8.00 -10.30
CA LEU A 271 -9.72 8.34 -11.57
C LEU A 271 -9.36 7.34 -12.68
N ILE A 272 -8.13 6.84 -12.73
CA ILE A 272 -7.73 5.78 -13.66
C ILE A 272 -8.58 4.52 -13.42
N ALA A 273 -8.74 4.09 -12.16
CA ALA A 273 -9.57 2.94 -11.83
C ALA A 273 -11.03 3.13 -12.24
N ILE A 274 -11.62 4.31 -11.96
CA ILE A 274 -12.99 4.64 -12.37
C ILE A 274 -13.12 4.65 -13.90
N LEU A 275 -12.17 5.26 -14.62
CA LEU A 275 -12.18 5.31 -16.08
C LEU A 275 -12.12 3.91 -16.68
N LEU A 276 -11.21 3.06 -16.21
CA LEU A 276 -11.11 1.67 -16.62
C LEU A 276 -12.43 0.92 -16.38
N GLY A 277 -13.07 1.14 -15.23
CA GLY A 277 -14.38 0.58 -14.93
C GLY A 277 -15.49 1.02 -15.87
N VAL A 278 -15.58 2.31 -16.18
CA VAL A 278 -16.54 2.86 -17.15
C VAL A 278 -16.31 2.29 -18.55
N LEU A 279 -15.06 2.22 -19.01
CA LEU A 279 -14.72 1.63 -20.32
C LEU A 279 -15.08 0.15 -20.37
N THR A 280 -14.81 -0.59 -19.30
CA THR A 280 -15.14 -2.02 -19.16
C THR A 280 -16.64 -2.24 -19.25
N LEU A 281 -17.45 -1.45 -18.52
CA LEU A 281 -18.92 -1.51 -18.59
C LEU A 281 -19.45 -1.17 -19.99
N ARG A 282 -18.87 -0.16 -20.65
CA ARG A 282 -19.24 0.22 -22.04
C ARG A 282 -19.00 -0.94 -23.01
N VAL A 283 -17.91 -1.69 -22.85
CA VAL A 283 -17.63 -2.87 -23.69
C VAL A 283 -18.55 -4.03 -23.32
N ALA A 284 -18.75 -4.30 -22.03
CA ALA A 284 -19.59 -5.40 -21.52
C ALA A 284 -21.03 -5.33 -22.05
N PHE A 285 -21.56 -4.12 -22.27
CA PHE A 285 -22.94 -3.91 -22.73
C PHE A 285 -23.11 -3.57 -24.21
N ARG A 286 -22.08 -3.79 -25.04
CA ARG A 286 -22.25 -3.69 -26.50
C ARG A 286 -23.21 -4.75 -27.03
N GLU A 287 -23.94 -4.40 -28.07
CA GLU A 287 -24.92 -5.30 -28.69
C GLU A 287 -24.27 -6.46 -29.45
N ARG A 288 -23.13 -6.20 -30.09
CA ARG A 288 -22.36 -7.18 -30.85
C ARG A 288 -21.01 -7.36 -30.19
N ILE A 289 -20.73 -8.59 -29.76
CA ILE A 289 -19.45 -8.98 -29.15
C ILE A 289 -18.71 -9.85 -30.17
N GLY A 290 -17.73 -9.25 -30.84
CA GLY A 290 -16.81 -9.97 -31.72
C GLY A 290 -15.44 -10.18 -31.08
N THR A 291 -14.46 -10.58 -31.89
CA THR A 291 -13.06 -10.73 -31.47
C THR A 291 -12.49 -9.41 -30.94
N GLY A 292 -12.87 -8.27 -31.52
CA GLY A 292 -12.40 -6.95 -31.09
C GLY A 292 -12.80 -6.61 -29.65
N GLU A 293 -14.06 -6.81 -29.27
CA GLU A 293 -14.54 -6.58 -27.89
C GLU A 293 -13.84 -7.48 -26.87
N ARG A 294 -13.55 -8.73 -27.26
CA ARG A 294 -12.82 -9.69 -26.42
C ARG A 294 -11.39 -9.23 -26.17
N ILE A 295 -10.67 -8.84 -27.23
CA ILE A 295 -9.30 -8.31 -27.12
C ILE A 295 -9.29 -7.06 -26.25
N VAL A 296 -10.23 -6.13 -26.47
CA VAL A 296 -10.32 -4.91 -25.64
C VAL A 296 -10.55 -5.24 -24.17
N MET A 297 -11.39 -6.24 -23.87
CA MET A 297 -11.63 -6.66 -22.50
C MET A 297 -10.37 -7.21 -21.82
N VAL A 298 -9.58 -8.03 -22.54
CA VAL A 298 -8.28 -8.53 -22.05
C VAL A 298 -7.30 -7.38 -21.83
N VAL A 299 -7.22 -6.43 -22.77
CA VAL A 299 -6.36 -5.24 -22.64
C VAL A 299 -6.76 -4.39 -21.44
N LEU A 300 -8.06 -4.15 -21.23
CA LEU A 300 -8.55 -3.41 -20.06
C LEU A 300 -8.24 -4.15 -18.76
N GLY A 301 -8.34 -5.48 -18.75
CA GLY A 301 -7.91 -6.30 -17.61
C GLY A 301 -6.41 -6.20 -17.32
N ALA A 302 -5.57 -6.26 -18.35
CA ALA A 302 -4.13 -6.10 -18.19
C ALA A 302 -3.76 -4.70 -17.67
N LEU A 303 -4.38 -3.64 -18.21
CA LEU A 303 -4.19 -2.27 -17.74
C LEU A 303 -4.63 -2.13 -16.28
N ALA A 304 -5.79 -2.68 -15.94
CA ALA A 304 -6.30 -2.66 -14.58
C ALA A 304 -5.38 -3.40 -13.60
N LEU A 305 -4.75 -4.51 -14.01
CA LEU A 305 -3.77 -5.21 -13.20
C LEU A 305 -2.53 -4.34 -12.93
N VAL A 306 -2.01 -3.67 -13.96
CA VAL A 306 -0.85 -2.77 -13.85
C VAL A 306 -1.14 -1.60 -12.91
N THR A 307 -2.37 -1.08 -12.93
CA THR A 307 -2.78 0.06 -12.10
C THR A 307 -3.54 -0.34 -10.83
N TRP A 308 -3.53 -1.64 -10.48
CA TRP A 308 -4.23 -2.23 -9.32
C TRP A 308 -5.73 -1.93 -9.21
N ALA A 309 -6.38 -1.61 -10.32
CA ALA A 309 -7.81 -1.33 -10.36
C ALA A 309 -8.62 -2.62 -10.17
N GLY A 310 -9.58 -2.60 -9.24
CA GLY A 310 -10.41 -3.75 -8.86
C GLY A 310 -9.66 -4.82 -8.09
N LEU A 311 -8.60 -4.42 -7.37
CA LEU A 311 -7.68 -5.33 -6.69
C LEU A 311 -7.05 -6.28 -7.72
N VAL A 312 -6.91 -7.57 -7.41
CA VAL A 312 -6.48 -8.60 -8.37
C VAL A 312 -7.67 -9.30 -9.04
N ILE A 313 -8.83 -9.30 -8.39
CA ILE A 313 -10.01 -10.07 -8.83
C ILE A 313 -10.71 -9.41 -10.03
N GLY A 314 -10.84 -8.08 -10.04
CA GLY A 314 -11.42 -7.34 -11.16
C GLY A 314 -10.69 -7.60 -12.49
N PRO A 315 -9.36 -7.46 -12.55
CA PRO A 315 -8.56 -7.77 -13.74
C PRO A 315 -8.79 -9.20 -14.25
N LEU A 316 -8.85 -10.18 -13.35
CA LEU A 316 -9.11 -11.57 -13.71
C LEU A 316 -10.50 -11.74 -14.36
N PHE A 317 -11.55 -11.12 -13.81
CA PHE A 317 -12.88 -11.15 -14.42
C PHE A 317 -12.90 -10.53 -15.82
N ALA A 318 -12.16 -9.44 -16.05
CA ALA A 318 -12.05 -8.83 -17.38
C ALA A 318 -11.33 -9.77 -18.37
N ILE A 319 -10.19 -10.34 -17.97
CA ILE A 319 -9.44 -11.27 -18.83
C ILE A 319 -10.28 -12.50 -19.17
N VAL A 320 -10.94 -13.11 -18.17
CA VAL A 320 -11.81 -14.28 -18.35
C VAL A 320 -13.04 -13.94 -19.21
N ALA A 321 -13.59 -12.73 -19.10
CA ALA A 321 -14.67 -12.31 -19.98
C ALA A 321 -14.26 -12.41 -21.47
N GLY A 322 -12.99 -12.17 -21.80
CA GLY A 322 -12.45 -12.34 -23.15
C GLY A 322 -12.69 -13.72 -23.78
N ILE A 323 -12.79 -14.79 -22.98
CA ILE A 323 -12.99 -16.17 -23.44
C ILE A 323 -14.43 -16.69 -23.23
N LEU A 324 -15.25 -16.01 -22.42
CA LEU A 324 -16.61 -16.46 -22.11
C LEU A 324 -17.60 -16.29 -23.27
N PRO A 325 -18.66 -17.11 -23.34
CA PRO A 325 -19.66 -17.01 -24.39
C PRO A 325 -20.45 -15.70 -24.27
N ALA A 326 -20.62 -15.02 -25.41
CA ALA A 326 -21.36 -13.77 -25.50
C ALA A 326 -22.83 -13.97 -25.92
N ARG A 327 -23.23 -15.19 -26.29
CA ARG A 327 -24.62 -15.53 -26.59
C ARG A 327 -25.43 -15.53 -25.30
N ARG A 328 -26.62 -14.94 -25.34
CA ARG A 328 -27.57 -14.99 -24.22
C ARG A 328 -28.06 -16.43 -24.10
N ARG A 329 -27.93 -17.05 -22.92
CA ARG A 329 -28.65 -18.30 -22.64
C ARG A 329 -30.14 -17.97 -22.78
N ARG A 330 -30.80 -18.58 -23.76
CA ARG A 330 -32.26 -18.75 -23.68
C ARG A 330 -32.45 -19.82 -22.61
N LEU A 331 -33.02 -19.45 -21.47
CA LEU A 331 -33.54 -20.48 -20.57
C LEU A 331 -34.66 -21.20 -21.34
N PRO A 332 -34.72 -22.54 -21.28
CA PRO A 332 -35.83 -23.30 -21.83
C PRO A 332 -37.15 -22.91 -21.16
#